data_AF-A0A2A6FA55-F1
#
_entry.id   AF-A0A2A6FA55-F1
#
_cell.length_a   1.000
_cell.length_b   1.000
_cell.length_c   1.000
_cell.angle_alpha   90.00
_cell.angle_beta   90.00
_cell.angle_gamma   90.00
#
_symmetry.space_group_name_H-M   'P 1'
#
loop_
_entity.id
_entity.type
_entity.pdbx_description
1 polymer ?
#
loop_
_entity_poly.entity_id
_entity_poly.type
_entity_poly.pdbx_seq_one_letter_code
_entity_poly.pdbx_strand_id
1 'polypeptide(L)'
;MSEHAIEFLQGWIGEKVQCQPSPERIEKQAETLAKECAAKAAEAGIPLEDIQEEVGDIQELIASRLEEAAEAEEDEKNASKAAE
;
A
#
# COMPACT_ATOMS: atom_id res chain seq x y z
N MET A 1 -12.86 -14.85 -10.22
CA MET A 1 -13.58 -13.73 -9.61
C MET A 1 -13.62 -13.96 -8.11
N SER A 2 -12.49 -13.81 -7.43
CA SER A 2 -12.42 -13.93 -5.98
C SER A 2 -12.38 -12.51 -5.41
N GLU A 3 -13.54 -11.91 -5.18
CA GLU A 3 -13.68 -10.54 -4.65
C GLU A 3 -12.88 -10.31 -3.35
N HIS A 4 -12.60 -11.39 -2.61
CA HIS A 4 -11.76 -11.41 -1.41
C HIS A 4 -10.32 -10.94 -1.63
N ALA A 5 -9.73 -11.16 -2.81
CA ALA A 5 -8.34 -10.79 -3.07
C ALA A 5 -8.14 -9.27 -3.05
N ILE A 6 -9.02 -8.55 -3.75
CA ILE A 6 -8.99 -7.09 -3.84
C ILE A 6 -9.38 -6.46 -2.50
N GLU A 7 -10.44 -6.95 -1.83
CA GLU A 7 -10.86 -6.41 -0.54
C GLU A 7 -9.78 -6.58 0.53
N PHE A 8 -9.15 -7.75 0.60
CA PHE A 8 -8.03 -7.99 1.51
C PHE A 8 -6.88 -7.02 1.22
N LEU A 9 -6.49 -6.88 -0.04
CA LEU A 9 -5.37 -6.03 -0.43
C LEU A 9 -5.64 -4.55 -0.11
N GLN A 10 -6.82 -4.05 -0.44
CA GLN A 10 -7.20 -2.65 -0.17
C GLN A 10 -7.22 -2.36 1.33
N GLY A 11 -7.75 -3.28 2.15
CA GLY A 11 -7.72 -3.16 3.60
C GLY A 11 -6.30 -3.20 4.16
N TRP A 12 -5.49 -4.16 3.69
CA TRP A 12 -4.11 -4.35 4.14
C TRP A 12 -3.22 -3.16 3.81
N ILE A 13 -3.30 -2.68 2.58
CA ILE A 13 -2.53 -1.52 2.10
C ILE A 13 -3.01 -0.27 2.81
N GLY A 14 -4.32 -0.06 2.93
CA GLY A 14 -4.88 1.06 3.69
C GLY A 14 -4.40 1.11 5.14
N GLU A 15 -4.22 -0.04 5.79
CA GLU A 15 -3.69 -0.12 7.15
C GLU A 15 -2.17 0.13 7.21
N LYS A 16 -1.39 -0.47 6.28
CA LYS A 16 0.08 -0.39 6.29
C LYS A 16 0.65 0.93 5.75
N VAL A 17 -0.04 1.56 4.80
CA VAL A 17 0.38 2.82 4.14
C VAL A 17 0.22 4.04 5.04
N GLN A 18 -0.49 3.93 6.16
CA GLN A 18 -0.64 4.99 7.16
C GLN A 18 0.69 5.43 7.81
N CYS A 19 1.75 4.63 7.67
CA CYS A 19 3.05 4.93 8.26
C CYS A 19 3.91 5.77 7.32
N GLN A 20 3.82 7.10 7.45
CA GLN A 20 4.67 8.16 6.89
C GLN A 20 5.90 7.65 6.12
N PRO A 21 5.74 7.21 4.87
CA PRO A 21 6.88 6.76 4.11
C PRO A 21 7.66 8.00 3.71
N SER A 22 8.96 8.00 4.03
CA SER A 22 9.84 8.98 3.41
C SER A 22 9.86 8.68 1.91
N PRO A 23 9.70 9.67 1.01
CA PRO A 23 9.64 9.43 -0.44
C PRO A 23 10.87 8.66 -0.96
N GLU A 24 12.02 8.92 -0.36
CA GLU A 24 13.30 8.22 -0.58
C GLU A 24 13.32 6.72 -0.19
N ARG A 25 12.31 6.24 0.56
CA ARG A 25 12.20 4.85 1.04
C ARG A 25 10.97 4.12 0.53
N ILE A 26 10.14 4.77 -0.28
CA ILE A 26 8.90 4.20 -0.78
C ILE A 26 9.13 2.87 -1.48
N GLU A 27 10.05 2.80 -2.44
CA GLU A 27 10.32 1.53 -3.16
C GLU A 27 10.72 0.39 -2.21
N LYS A 28 11.56 0.70 -1.22
CA LYS A 28 12.04 -0.29 -0.25
C LYS A 28 10.96 -0.74 0.72
N GLN A 29 10.06 0.18 1.12
CA GLN A 29 8.88 -0.17 1.90
C GLN A 29 7.89 -0.98 1.07
N ALA A 30 7.64 -0.59 -0.18
CA ALA A 30 6.77 -1.31 -1.10
C ALA A 30 7.24 -2.76 -1.29
N GLU A 31 8.53 -3.00 -1.52
CA GLU A 31 9.08 -4.36 -1.63
C GLU A 31 8.83 -5.18 -0.35
N THR A 32 9.05 -4.59 0.82
CA THR A 32 8.88 -5.25 2.12
C THR A 32 7.40 -5.57 2.37
N LEU A 33 6.53 -4.59 2.13
CA LEU A 33 5.10 -4.71 2.33
C LEU A 33 4.46 -5.67 1.33
N ALA A 34 4.94 -5.74 0.08
CA ALA A 34 4.47 -6.70 -0.90
C ALA A 34 4.73 -8.14 -0.45
N LYS A 35 5.92 -8.41 0.11
CA LYS A 35 6.26 -9.72 0.69
C LYS A 35 5.39 -10.05 1.90
N GLU A 36 5.16 -9.09 2.80
CA GLU A 36 4.24 -9.28 3.94
C GLU A 36 2.80 -9.53 3.48
N CYS A 37 2.33 -8.75 2.50
CA CYS A 37 1.00 -8.85 1.94
C CYS A 37 0.77 -10.22 1.31
N ALA A 38 1.74 -10.71 0.54
CA ALA A 38 1.75 -12.05 -0.03
C ALA A 38 1.65 -13.15 1.05
N ALA A 39 2.43 -13.03 2.12
CA ALA A 39 2.39 -13.99 3.22
C ALA A 39 1.03 -13.97 3.93
N LYS A 40 0.50 -12.78 4.21
CA LYS A 40 -0.77 -12.59 4.89
C LYS A 40 -1.98 -13.01 4.06
N ALA A 41 -1.93 -12.77 2.75
CA ALA A 41 -2.88 -13.29 1.80
C ALA A 41 -2.89 -14.83 1.83
N ALA A 42 -1.72 -15.46 1.79
CA ALA A 42 -1.63 -16.92 1.87
C ALA A 42 -2.17 -17.46 3.21
N GLU A 43 -1.93 -16.77 4.33
CA GLU A 43 -2.53 -17.09 5.64
C GLU A 43 -4.06 -16.97 5.63
N ALA A 44 -4.61 -16.03 4.88
CA ALA A 44 -6.05 -15.84 4.68
C ALA A 44 -6.66 -16.85 3.69
N GLY A 45 -5.84 -17.70 3.05
CA GLY A 45 -6.27 -18.63 2.01
C GLY A 45 -6.40 -18.01 0.62
N ILE A 46 -5.80 -16.85 0.39
CA ILE A 46 -5.80 -16.13 -0.88
C ILE A 46 -4.47 -16.42 -1.59
N PRO A 47 -4.47 -17.09 -2.76
CA PRO A 47 -3.26 -17.32 -3.53
C PRO A 47 -2.66 -16.00 -4.02
N LEU A 48 -1.32 -15.90 -4.02
CA LEU A 48 -0.63 -14.78 -4.65
C LEU A 48 -1.04 -14.63 -6.12
N GLU A 49 -1.20 -15.74 -6.82
CA GLU A 49 -1.60 -15.84 -8.23
C GLU A 49 -2.93 -15.12 -8.49
N ASP A 50 -3.89 -15.33 -7.59
CA ASP A 50 -5.25 -14.77 -7.67
C ASP A 50 -5.23 -13.26 -7.41
N ILE A 51 -4.38 -12.82 -6.48
CA ILE A 51 -4.13 -11.40 -6.25
C ILE A 51 -3.47 -10.77 -7.48
N GLN A 52 -2.40 -11.37 -8.00
CA GLN A 52 -1.66 -10.81 -9.13
C GLN A 52 -2.47 -10.82 -10.42
N GLU A 53 -3.43 -11.74 -10.59
CA GLU A 53 -4.37 -11.73 -11.70
C GLU A 53 -5.28 -10.49 -11.66
N GLU A 54 -5.69 -10.07 -10.47
CA GLU A 54 -6.64 -8.96 -10.29
C GLU A 54 -5.97 -7.58 -10.18
N VAL A 55 -4.85 -7.49 -9.46
CA VAL A 55 -4.18 -6.20 -9.16
C VAL A 55 -2.83 -6.02 -9.86
N GLY A 56 -2.31 -7.07 -10.51
CA GLY A 56 -0.99 -7.04 -11.12
C GLY A 56 0.13 -7.09 -10.09
N ASP A 57 1.12 -6.20 -10.23
CA ASP A 57 2.26 -6.17 -9.34
C ASP A 57 1.90 -5.49 -8.01
N ILE A 58 1.88 -6.29 -6.94
CA ILE A 58 1.52 -5.82 -5.60
C ILE A 58 2.48 -4.73 -5.12
N GLN A 59 3.77 -4.82 -5.47
CA GLN A 59 4.76 -3.81 -5.10
C GLN A 59 4.45 -2.48 -5.78
N GLU A 60 4.14 -2.49 -7.08
CA GLU A 60 3.79 -1.27 -7.82
C GLU A 60 2.56 -0.58 -7.22
N LEU A 61 1.53 -1.36 -6.88
CA LEU A 61 0.31 -0.83 -6.25
C LEU A 61 0.61 -0.20 -4.87
N ILE A 62 1.42 -0.87 -4.05
CA ILE A 62 1.82 -0.36 -2.73
C ILE A 62 2.67 0.91 -2.88
N ALA A 63 3.64 0.93 -3.80
CA ALA A 63 4.48 2.09 -4.06
C ALA A 63 3.62 3.31 -4.40
N SER A 64 2.69 3.15 -5.34
CA SER A 64 1.78 4.23 -5.74
C SER A 64 0.94 4.75 -4.56
N ARG A 65 0.43 3.86 -3.69
CA ARG A 65 -0.33 4.27 -2.50
C ARG A 65 0.53 4.97 -1.45
N LEU A 66 1.77 4.54 -1.27
CA LEU A 66 2.73 5.19 -0.37
C LEU A 66 3.11 6.58 -0.88
N GLU A 67 3.26 6.76 -2.20
CA GLU A 67 3.50 8.08 -2.82
C GLU A 67 2.32 9.01 -2.55
N GLU A 68 1.10 8.57 -2.82
CA GLU A 68 -0.12 9.36 -2.56
C GLU A 68 -0.22 9.76 -1.08
N ALA A 69 0.09 8.85 -0.16
CA ALA A 69 0.05 9.12 1.28
C ALA A 69 1.16 10.09 1.73
N ALA A 70 2.36 10.00 1.16
CA ALA A 70 3.44 10.94 1.43
C ALA A 70 3.08 12.35 0.95
N GLU A 71 2.54 12.47 -0.28
CA GLU A 71 2.13 13.75 -0.86
C GLU A 71 0.97 14.39 -0.08
N ALA A 72 -0.05 13.61 0.29
CA ALA A 72 -1.20 14.10 1.04
C ALA A 72 -0.80 14.70 2.40
N GLU A 73 0.21 14.13 3.05
CA GLU A 73 0.66 14.60 4.36
C GLU A 73 1.59 15.82 4.26
N GLU A 74 2.39 15.92 3.19
CA GLU A 74 3.14 17.14 2.88
C GLU A 74 2.19 18.32 2.63
N ASP A 75 1.07 18.10 1.93
CA ASP A 75 0.05 19.12 1.71
C ASP A 75 -0.63 19.56 3.01
N GLU A 76 -0.97 18.62 3.90
CA GLU A 76 -1.60 18.92 5.19
C GLU A 76 -0.67 19.68 6.15
N LYS A 77 0.62 19.33 6.20
CA LYS A 77 1.64 20.06 6.98
C LYS A 77 1.91 21.46 6.42
N ASN A 78 1.80 21.65 5.11
CA ASN A 78 2.01 22.95 4.48
C ASN A 78 0.79 23.86 4.63
N ALA A 79 -0.42 23.31 4.50
CA ALA A 79 -1.68 24.05 4.71
C ALA A 79 -1.84 24.56 6.14
N SER A 80 -1.40 23.78 7.14
CA SER A 80 -1.42 24.20 8.55
C SER A 80 -0.37 25.26 8.90
N LYS A 81 0.73 25.38 8.13
CA LYS A 81 1.75 26.43 8.33
C LYS A 81 1.42 27.76 7.64
N ALA A 82 0.59 27.74 6.60
CA ALA A 82 0.17 28.95 5.88
C ALA A 82 -0.97 29.73 6.56
N ALA A 83 -1.59 29.15 7.61
CA ALA A 83 -2.73 29.73 8.32
C ALA A 83 -2.37 30.41 9.66
N GLU A 84 -1.08 30.49 10.03
CA GLU A 84 -0.58 31.16 11.25
C GLU A 84 -0.08 32.59 10.99
#